data_AF-A0A5M9K1M0-F1
#
_entry.id   AF-A0A5M9K1M0-F1
#
_cell.length_a   1.000
_cell.length_b   1.000
_cell.length_c   1.000
_cell.angle_alpha   90.00
_cell.angle_beta   90.00
_cell.angle_gamma   90.00
#
_symmetry.space_group_name_H-M   'P 1'
#
loop_
_entity.id
_entity.type
_entity.pdbx_description
1 polymer ?
#
loop_
_entity_poly.entity_id
_entity_poly.type
_entity_poly.pdbx_seq_one_letter_code
_entity_poly.pdbx_strand_id
1 'polypeptide(L)'
;MTQRFGQFLQGILELSTEAGDDEPVASSLARLRSEMEAFLTKCAGVIVDKRKKERFLFNNYSLILTIVGDVEGKLAGEQRAHFEGLKKAFGDAV
;
A
#
# COMPACT_ATOMS: atom_id res chain seq x y z
N MET A 1 -2.29 12.03 3.12
CA MET A 1 -1.66 10.99 3.96
C MET A 1 -1.06 9.89 3.10
N THR A 2 -1.87 9.26 2.23
CA THR A 2 -1.46 8.19 1.31
C THR A 2 -0.20 8.48 0.50
N GLN A 3 -0.10 9.68 -0.09
CA GLN A 3 1.10 10.07 -0.84
C GLN A 3 2.37 10.05 0.04
N ARG A 4 2.29 10.59 1.26
CA ARG A 4 3.43 10.59 2.21
C ARG A 4 3.79 9.19 2.65
N PHE A 5 2.78 8.34 2.89
CA PHE A 5 3.00 6.91 3.17
C PHE A 5 3.70 6.21 2.01
N GLY A 6 3.23 6.41 0.77
CA GLY A 6 3.83 5.80 -0.42
C GLY A 6 5.29 6.23 -0.61
N GLN A 7 5.58 7.51 -0.45
CA GLN A 7 6.95 8.05 -0.56
C GLN A 7 7.87 7.52 0.55
N PHE A 8 7.37 7.40 1.78
CA PHE A 8 8.12 6.82 2.88
C PHE A 8 8.40 5.33 2.66
N LEU A 9 7.38 4.58 2.20
CA LEU A 9 7.51 3.18 1.85
C LEU A 9 8.53 2.98 0.73
N GLN A 10 8.46 3.78 -0.34
CA GLN A 10 9.43 3.78 -1.43
C GLN A 10 10.87 3.94 -0.92
N GLY A 11 11.12 4.95 -0.08
CA GLY A 11 12.46 5.19 0.46
C GLY A 11 13.01 4.02 1.30
N ILE A 12 12.16 3.34 2.09
CA ILE A 12 12.57 2.14 2.81
C ILE A 12 12.92 1.02 1.83
N LEU A 13 12.06 0.78 0.83
CA LEU A 13 12.25 -0.30 -0.14
C LEU A 13 13.53 -0.10 -0.97
N GLU A 14 13.80 1.12 -1.42
CA GLU A 14 15.03 1.44 -2.17
C GLU A 14 16.29 1.13 -1.33
N LEU A 15 16.27 1.45 -0.03
CA LEU A 15 17.37 1.17 0.90
C LEU A 15 17.51 -0.33 1.26
N SER A 16 16.48 -1.14 1.03
CA SER A 16 16.46 -2.58 1.32
C SER A 16 16.70 -3.46 0.08
N THR A 17 17.02 -2.90 -1.08
CA THR A 17 17.11 -3.66 -2.35
C THR A 17 18.13 -4.81 -2.32
N GLU A 18 19.24 -4.66 -1.60
CA GLU A 18 20.37 -5.60 -1.57
C GLU A 18 20.58 -6.28 -0.21
N ALA A 19 19.72 -6.00 0.78
CA ALA A 19 19.91 -6.48 2.14
C ALA A 19 19.52 -7.96 2.24
N GLY A 20 20.52 -8.83 2.47
CA GLY A 20 20.32 -10.28 2.56
C GLY A 20 19.55 -10.77 3.80
N ASP A 21 19.29 -9.89 4.77
CA ASP A 21 18.65 -10.22 6.06
C ASP A 21 17.57 -9.19 6.44
N ASP A 22 16.60 -9.02 5.55
CA ASP A 22 15.51 -8.04 5.64
C ASP A 22 14.45 -8.35 6.72
N GLU A 23 14.59 -9.44 7.48
CA GLU A 23 13.53 -9.97 8.35
C GLU A 23 12.96 -8.94 9.37
N PRO A 24 13.78 -8.11 10.06
CA PRO A 24 13.27 -7.08 10.96
C PRO A 24 12.52 -5.96 10.24
N VAL A 25 12.99 -5.59 9.04
CA VAL A 25 12.40 -4.54 8.21
C VAL A 25 11.08 -5.02 7.62
N ALA A 26 11.05 -6.27 7.11
CA ALA A 26 9.86 -6.93 6.57
C ALA A 26 8.70 -6.94 7.57
N SER A 27 8.98 -7.36 8.82
CA SER A 27 7.98 -7.39 9.90
C SER A 27 7.46 -5.98 10.25
N SER A 28 8.37 -5.00 10.32
CA SER A 28 8.00 -3.61 10.61
C SER A 28 7.18 -2.99 9.47
N LEU A 29 7.53 -3.27 8.21
CA LEU A 29 6.78 -2.84 7.03
C LEU A 29 5.39 -3.48 6.98
N ALA A 30 5.27 -4.78 7.26
CA ALA A 30 3.97 -5.46 7.31
C ALA A 30 3.03 -4.84 8.35
N ARG A 31 3.56 -4.47 9.52
CA ARG A 31 2.80 -3.75 10.55
C ARG A 31 2.38 -2.37 10.08
N LEU A 32 3.33 -1.58 9.56
CA LEU A 32 3.06 -0.22 9.07
C LEU A 32 2.03 -0.21 7.94
N ARG A 33 2.11 -1.18 7.02
CA ARG A 33 1.12 -1.40 5.96
C ARG A 33 -0.27 -1.67 6.52
N SER A 34 -0.38 -2.57 7.50
CA SER A 34 -1.64 -2.89 8.16
C SER A 34 -2.27 -1.67 8.84
N GLU A 35 -1.46 -0.84 9.50
CA GLU A 35 -1.93 0.42 10.10
C GLU A 35 -2.45 1.41 9.06
N MET A 36 -1.78 1.50 7.90
CA MET A 36 -2.26 2.33 6.79
C MET A 36 -3.59 1.82 6.22
N GLU A 37 -3.76 0.51 6.08
CA GLU A 37 -5.02 -0.09 5.64
C GLU A 37 -6.15 0.17 6.64
N ALA A 38 -5.89 0.02 7.93
CA ALA A 38 -6.85 0.32 8.99
C ALA A 38 -7.24 1.79 8.99
N PHE A 39 -6.26 2.69 8.82
CA PHE A 39 -6.50 4.13 8.67
C PHE A 39 -7.39 4.44 7.47
N LEU A 40 -7.06 3.90 6.29
CA LEU A 40 -7.87 4.09 5.07
C LEU A 40 -9.28 3.53 5.22
N THR A 41 -9.42 2.36 5.84
CA THR A 41 -10.72 1.73 6.11
C THR A 41 -11.57 2.59 7.03
N LYS A 42 -10.96 3.16 8.08
CA LYS A 42 -11.63 4.09 9.00
C LYS A 42 -12.07 5.37 8.28
N CYS A 43 -11.20 5.96 7.45
CA CYS A 43 -11.57 7.10 6.61
C CYS A 43 -12.70 6.75 5.63
N ALA A 44 -12.64 5.58 5.00
CA ALA A 44 -13.68 5.10 4.11
C ALA A 44 -15.01 4.87 4.84
N GLY A 45 -14.98 4.58 6.14
CA GLY A 45 -16.16 4.40 6.98
C GLY A 45 -17.04 5.65 7.13
N VAL A 46 -16.51 6.86 6.88
CA VAL A 46 -17.32 8.09 6.90
C VAL A 46 -18.04 8.34 5.57
N ILE A 47 -17.71 7.58 4.52
CA ILE A 47 -18.31 7.68 3.20
C ILE A 47 -19.56 6.80 3.17
N VAL A 48 -20.73 7.44 3.09
CA VAL A 48 -22.04 6.75 3.10
C VAL A 48 -22.28 5.98 1.80
N ASP A 49 -21.93 6.58 0.65
CA ASP A 49 -22.14 5.97 -0.65
C ASP A 49 -21.11 4.85 -0.89
N LYS A 50 -21.61 3.63 -1.09
CA LYS A 50 -20.79 2.43 -1.25
C LYS A 50 -19.81 2.54 -2.43
N ARG A 51 -20.27 3.03 -3.59
CA ARG A 51 -19.42 3.14 -4.79
C ARG A 51 -18.31 4.17 -4.58
N LYS A 52 -18.62 5.32 -3.97
CA LYS A 52 -17.61 6.33 -3.61
C LYS A 52 -16.61 5.80 -2.59
N LYS A 53 -17.06 4.96 -1.64
CA LYS A 53 -16.20 4.30 -0.66
C LYS A 53 -15.21 3.34 -1.33
N GLU A 54 -15.69 2.47 -2.21
CA GLU A 54 -14.86 1.52 -2.96
C GLU A 54 -13.88 2.25 -3.89
N ARG A 55 -14.36 3.29 -4.60
CA ARG A 55 -13.53 4.16 -5.43
C ARG A 55 -12.43 4.88 -4.64
N PHE A 56 -12.74 5.35 -3.42
CA PHE A 56 -11.76 5.96 -2.54
C PHE A 56 -10.63 4.98 -2.22
N LEU A 57 -10.97 3.75 -1.80
CA LEU A 57 -9.97 2.72 -1.48
C LEU A 57 -9.15 2.33 -2.72
N PHE A 58 -9.81 2.06 -3.85
CA PHE A 58 -9.17 1.77 -5.14
C PHE A 58 -8.15 2.84 -5.53
N ASN A 59 -8.53 4.12 -5.46
CA ASN A 59 -7.65 5.23 -5.83
C ASN A 59 -6.44 5.33 -4.89
N ASN A 60 -6.62 5.10 -3.59
CA ASN A 60 -5.52 5.15 -2.63
C ASN A 60 -4.51 4.00 -2.86
N TYR A 61 -4.97 2.78 -3.08
CA TYR A 61 -4.08 1.65 -3.37
C TYR A 61 -3.40 1.81 -4.73
N SER A 62 -4.12 2.31 -5.74
CA SER A 62 -3.53 2.64 -7.05
C SER A 62 -2.42 3.69 -6.91
N LEU A 63 -2.64 4.74 -6.12
CA LEU A 63 -1.62 5.77 -5.89
C LEU A 63 -0.36 5.19 -5.21
N ILE A 64 -0.53 4.32 -4.21
CA ILE A 64 0.61 3.66 -3.56
C ILE A 64 1.39 2.84 -4.58
N LEU A 65 0.71 2.02 -5.38
CA LEU A 65 1.31 1.21 -6.43
C LEU A 65 2.06 2.05 -7.47
N THR A 66 1.53 3.20 -7.85
CA THR A 66 2.21 4.14 -8.74
C THR A 66 3.49 4.69 -8.12
N ILE A 67 3.48 5.05 -6.84
CA ILE A 67 4.67 5.62 -6.17
C ILE A 67 5.78 4.57 -6.01
N VAL A 68 5.44 3.33 -5.67
CA VAL A 68 6.43 2.24 -5.46
C VAL A 68 6.69 1.41 -6.72
N GLY A 69 6.12 1.81 -7.87
CA GLY A 69 6.06 1.01 -9.09
C GLY A 69 7.45 0.60 -9.61
N ASP A 70 8.41 1.52 -9.52
CA ASP A 70 9.74 1.36 -10.12
C ASP A 70 10.79 0.80 -9.15
N VAL A 71 10.42 0.50 -7.89
CA VAL A 71 11.38 0.00 -6.88
C VAL A 71 11.63 -1.51 -7.04
N GLU A 72 12.87 -1.94 -7.14
CA GLU A 72 13.17 -3.37 -7.31
C GLU A 72 13.39 -4.09 -5.96
N GLY A 73 13.63 -5.40 -6.01
CA GLY A 73 13.90 -6.21 -4.82
C GLY A 73 12.71 -6.99 -4.28
N LYS A 74 13.00 -7.97 -3.43
CA LYS A 74 12.03 -8.94 -2.90
C LYS A 74 10.93 -8.26 -2.10
N LEU A 75 11.30 -7.39 -1.15
CA LEU A 75 10.34 -6.66 -0.34
C LEU A 75 9.42 -5.77 -1.19
N ALA A 76 9.96 -5.08 -2.19
CA ALA A 76 9.16 -4.24 -3.07
C ALA A 76 8.13 -5.07 -3.85
N GLY A 77 8.52 -6.25 -4.32
CA GLY A 77 7.62 -7.22 -4.95
C GLY A 77 6.47 -7.65 -4.02
N GLU A 78 6.78 -7.97 -2.76
CA GLU A 78 5.76 -8.36 -1.77
C GLU A 78 4.78 -7.23 -1.46
N GLN A 79 5.27 -6.00 -1.30
CA GLN A 79 4.40 -4.84 -1.05
C GLN A 79 3.49 -4.56 -2.25
N ARG A 80 4.03 -4.61 -3.48
CA ARG A 80 3.22 -4.45 -4.70
C ARG A 80 2.15 -5.54 -4.83
N ALA A 81 2.51 -6.81 -4.63
CA ALA A 81 1.57 -7.91 -4.73
C ALA A 81 0.40 -7.73 -3.74
N HIS A 82 0.69 -7.29 -2.52
CA HIS A 82 -0.33 -7.00 -1.51
C HIS A 82 -1.28 -5.89 -1.95
N PHE A 83 -0.76 -4.74 -2.38
CA PHE A 83 -1.60 -3.62 -2.80
C PHE A 83 -2.35 -3.86 -4.11
N GLU A 84 -1.82 -4.66 -5.04
CA GLU A 84 -2.58 -5.09 -6.23
C GLU A 84 -3.76 -5.97 -5.83
N GLY A 85 -3.59 -6.87 -4.85
CA GLY A 85 -4.70 -7.65 -4.29
C GLY A 85 -5.82 -6.77 -3.72
N LEU A 86 -5.45 -5.76 -2.94
CA LEU A 86 -6.41 -4.79 -2.39
C LEU A 86 -7.08 -3.95 -3.48
N LYS A 87 -6.29 -3.39 -4.41
CA LYS A 87 -6.80 -2.61 -5.53
C LYS A 87 -7.80 -3.42 -6.35
N LYS A 88 -7.51 -4.69 -6.64
CA LYS A 88 -8.45 -5.60 -7.33
C LYS A 88 -9.73 -5.80 -6.53
N ALA A 89 -9.63 -6.04 -5.23
CA ALA A 89 -10.79 -6.25 -4.36
C ALA A 89 -11.77 -5.05 -4.34
N PHE A 90 -11.30 -3.83 -4.60
CA PHE A 90 -12.14 -2.62 -4.67
C PHE A 90 -12.35 -2.11 -6.11
N GLY A 91 -11.76 -2.76 -7.12
CA GLY A 91 -11.79 -2.34 -8.53
C GLY A 91 -13.00 -2.85 -9.30
N ASP A 92 -13.58 -3.99 -8.90
CA ASP A 92 -14.73 -4.61 -9.58
C ASP A 92 -16.04 -3.79 -9.46
N ALA A 93 -16.03 -2.71 -8.68
CA ALA A 93 -17.19 -1.84 -8.44
C ALA A 93 -17.12 -0.47 -9.18
N VAL A 94 -16.07 -0.24 -9.97
CA VAL A 94 -15.84 1.01 -10.73
C VAL A 94 -16.48 0.95 -12.11
#